data_AF-A0A3D1UE68-F1
#
_entry.id   AF-A0A3D1UE68-F1
#
_cell.length_a   1.000
_cell.length_b   1.000
_cell.length_c   1.000
_cell.angle_alpha   90.00
_cell.angle_beta   90.00
_cell.angle_gamma   90.00
#
_symmetry.space_group_name_H-M   'P 1'
#
loop_
_entity.id
_entity.type
_entity.pdbx_description
1 polymer ?
#
loop_
_entity_poly.entity_id
_entity_poly.type
_entity_poly.pdbx_seq_one_letter_code
_entity_poly.pdbx_strand_id
1 'polypeptide(L)'
;IEARVALIKKQIEDTTSDYDREKLQERLAKLAGGVALIKVGEATEAAMKEKKDRVDDALHATRAAVEEGIVPGGGVAYLRAQKAIDALKLEGDEKV
;
A
#
# COMPACT_ATOMS: atom_id res chain seq x y z
N ILE A 1 5.91 -16.03 -21.31
CA ILE A 1 5.82 -15.61 -19.88
C ILE A 1 5.24 -16.73 -19.02
N GLU A 2 4.16 -17.39 -19.46
CA GLU A 2 3.54 -18.53 -18.77
C GLU A 2 4.51 -19.67 -18.40
N ALA A 3 5.43 -20.04 -19.30
CA ALA A 3 6.45 -21.05 -19.02
C ALA A 3 7.33 -20.70 -17.80
N ARG A 4 7.62 -19.40 -17.59
CA ARG A 4 8.40 -18.92 -16.44
C ARG A 4 7.58 -18.93 -15.15
N VAL A 5 6.29 -18.56 -15.23
CA VAL A 5 5.34 -18.64 -14.12
C VAL A 5 5.16 -20.09 -13.65
N ALA A 6 5.00 -21.03 -14.59
CA ALA A 6 4.87 -22.46 -14.28
C ALA A 6 6.14 -23.03 -13.64
N LEU A 7 7.32 -22.62 -14.12
CA LEU A 7 8.60 -23.04 -13.54
C LEU A 7 8.77 -22.53 -12.09
N ILE A 8 8.43 -21.27 -11.82
CA ILE A 8 8.53 -20.70 -10.46
C ILE A 8 7.51 -21.35 -9.52
N LYS A 9 6.30 -21.70 -10.00
CA LYS A 9 5.31 -22.44 -9.21
C LYS A 9 5.84 -23.80 -8.76
N LYS A 10 6.48 -24.57 -9.66
CA LYS A 10 7.12 -25.85 -9.28
C LYS A 10 8.27 -25.64 -8.27
N GLN A 11 9.08 -24.62 -8.46
CA GLN A 11 10.17 -24.29 -7.53
C GLN A 11 9.68 -23.93 -6.12
N ILE A 12 8.48 -23.35 -5.99
CA ILE A 12 7.85 -23.05 -4.70
C ILE A 12 7.42 -24.33 -3.98
N GLU A 13 6.92 -25.32 -4.73
CA GLU A 13 6.47 -26.62 -4.20
C GLU A 13 7.66 -27.49 -3.74
N ASP A 14 8.76 -27.47 -4.49
CA ASP A 14 9.96 -28.27 -4.19
C ASP A 14 10.83 -27.67 -3.07
N THR A 15 10.62 -26.40 -2.70
CA THR A 15 11.43 -25.71 -1.70
C THR A 15 10.96 -25.98 -0.26
N THR A 16 11.92 -26.36 0.59
CA THR A 16 11.70 -26.59 2.03
C THR A 16 12.09 -25.39 2.90
N SER A 17 12.75 -24.38 2.32
CA SER A 17 13.16 -23.14 2.98
C SER A 17 12.05 -22.10 2.88
N ASP A 18 11.55 -21.63 4.03
CA ASP A 18 10.49 -20.61 4.06
C ASP A 18 10.96 -19.27 3.47
N TYR A 19 12.25 -18.93 3.63
CA TYR A 19 12.86 -17.75 3.01
C TYR A 19 12.80 -17.81 1.48
N ASP A 20 13.18 -18.96 0.89
CA ASP A 20 13.17 -19.11 -0.56
C ASP A 20 11.74 -19.16 -1.12
N ARG A 21 10.81 -19.73 -0.35
CA ARG A 21 9.38 -19.76 -0.69
C ARG A 21 8.83 -18.33 -0.81
N GLU A 22 9.10 -17.49 0.18
CA GLU A 22 8.64 -16.09 0.20
C GLU A 22 9.21 -15.30 -0.98
N LYS A 23 10.52 -15.44 -1.25
CA LYS A 23 11.17 -14.74 -2.37
C LYS A 23 10.70 -15.22 -3.74
N LEU A 24 10.41 -16.50 -3.90
CA LEU A 24 9.83 -17.02 -5.14
C LEU A 24 8.39 -16.57 -5.34
N GLN A 25 7.60 -16.48 -4.25
CA GLN A 25 6.24 -15.93 -4.29
C GLN A 25 6.21 -14.44 -4.67
N GLU A 26 7.11 -13.61 -4.13
CA GLU A 26 7.23 -12.20 -4.54
C GLU A 26 7.51 -12.06 -6.04
N ARG A 27 8.40 -12.92 -6.58
CA ARG A 27 8.74 -12.92 -8.01
C ARG A 27 7.59 -13.42 -8.88
N LEU A 28 6.88 -14.45 -8.42
CA LEU A 28 5.68 -14.96 -9.08
C LEU A 28 4.61 -13.86 -9.15
N ALA A 29 4.38 -13.15 -8.05
CA ALA A 29 3.41 -12.05 -7.98
C ALA A 29 3.77 -10.92 -8.95
N LYS A 30 5.05 -10.56 -9.09
CA LYS A 30 5.49 -9.55 -10.08
C LYS A 30 5.33 -9.99 -11.53
N LEU A 31 5.43 -11.28 -11.81
CA LEU A 31 5.32 -11.82 -13.18
C LEU A 31 3.88 -12.12 -13.60
N ALA A 32 3.03 -12.52 -12.65
CA ALA A 32 1.62 -12.81 -12.88
C ALA A 32 0.74 -11.56 -12.68
N GLY A 33 1.14 -10.65 -11.79
CA GLY A 33 0.52 -9.35 -11.58
C GLY A 33 0.85 -8.43 -12.74
N GLY A 34 -0.02 -8.41 -13.74
CA GLY A 34 0.06 -7.46 -14.84
C GLY A 34 -0.01 -6.00 -14.36
N VAL A 35 0.16 -5.07 -15.30
CA VAL A 35 0.08 -3.63 -15.03
C VAL A 35 -1.32 -3.12 -15.39
N ALA A 36 -2.03 -2.56 -14.41
CA ALA A 36 -3.30 -1.88 -14.66
C ALA A 36 -3.04 -0.45 -15.14
N LEU A 37 -3.72 -0.04 -16.22
CA LEU A 37 -3.62 1.30 -16.82
C LEU A 37 -4.94 2.06 -16.62
N ILE A 38 -4.89 3.20 -15.92
CA ILE A 38 -6.04 4.10 -15.76
C ILE A 38 -5.90 5.22 -16.79
N LYS A 39 -6.85 5.31 -17.72
CA LYS A 39 -6.88 6.38 -18.74
C LYS A 39 -7.81 7.50 -18.27
N VAL A 40 -7.26 8.67 -18.01
CA VAL A 40 -8.01 9.87 -17.62
C VAL A 40 -8.12 10.79 -18.83
N GLY A 41 -9.34 11.21 -19.16
CA GLY A 41 -9.62 12.11 -20.29
C GLY A 41 -10.48 13.30 -19.87
N GLU A 42 -10.22 14.45 -20.50
CA GLU A 42 -10.97 15.70 -20.40
C GLU A 42 -10.89 16.49 -21.71
N ALA A 43 -11.80 17.48 -21.87
CA ALA A 43 -11.90 18.27 -23.09
C ALA A 43 -10.75 19.27 -23.30
N THR A 44 -10.07 19.70 -22.23
CA THR A 44 -8.94 20.64 -22.29
C THR A 44 -7.71 20.07 -21.60
N GLU A 45 -6.52 20.41 -22.07
CA GLU A 45 -5.26 19.91 -21.50
C GLU A 45 -5.08 20.30 -20.03
N ALA A 46 -5.46 21.54 -19.68
CA ALA A 46 -5.37 22.04 -18.31
C ALA A 46 -6.25 21.22 -17.34
N ALA A 47 -7.51 20.94 -17.72
CA ALA A 47 -8.42 20.14 -16.91
C ALA A 47 -8.00 18.65 -16.88
N MET A 48 -7.45 18.13 -17.97
CA MET A 48 -6.90 16.77 -18.01
C MET A 48 -5.78 16.59 -16.99
N LYS A 49 -4.87 17.57 -16.88
CA LYS A 49 -3.77 17.51 -15.94
C LYS A 49 -4.27 17.52 -14.49
N GLU A 50 -5.17 18.43 -14.15
CA GLU A 50 -5.76 18.51 -12.81
C GLU A 50 -6.49 17.21 -12.43
N LYS A 51 -7.29 16.66 -13.34
CA LYS A 51 -8.02 15.42 -13.10
C LYS A 51 -7.10 14.21 -12.99
N LYS A 52 -6.02 14.19 -13.76
CA LYS A 52 -4.99 13.16 -13.66
C LYS A 52 -4.33 13.19 -12.27
N ASP A 53 -3.88 14.37 -11.84
CA ASP A 53 -3.25 14.54 -10.52
C ASP A 53 -4.21 14.10 -9.39
N ARG A 54 -5.50 14.46 -9.50
CA ARG A 54 -6.54 14.03 -8.54
C ARG A 54 -6.76 12.52 -8.51
N VAL A 55 -6.71 11.86 -9.67
CA VAL A 55 -6.85 10.40 -9.76
C VAL A 55 -5.62 9.71 -9.19
N ASP A 56 -4.43 10.24 -9.45
CA ASP A 56 -3.18 9.74 -8.89
C ASP A 56 -3.20 9.87 -7.35
N ASP A 57 -3.63 11.00 -6.80
CA ASP A 57 -3.79 11.18 -5.35
C ASP A 57 -4.78 10.18 -4.74
N ALA A 58 -5.94 10.01 -5.37
CA ALA A 58 -6.96 9.06 -4.91
C ALA A 58 -6.45 7.61 -4.94
N LEU A 59 -5.67 7.23 -5.95
CA LEU A 59 -5.06 5.91 -6.06
C LEU A 59 -4.09 5.65 -4.91
N HIS A 60 -3.24 6.61 -4.57
CA HIS A 60 -2.29 6.47 -3.47
C HIS A 60 -3.00 6.44 -2.11
N ALA A 61 -4.00 7.31 -1.91
CA ALA A 61 -4.79 7.34 -0.67
C ALA A 61 -5.55 6.04 -0.42
N THR A 62 -6.16 5.46 -1.46
CA THR A 62 -6.88 4.18 -1.35
C THR A 62 -5.95 3.00 -1.11
N ARG A 63 -4.75 2.99 -1.70
CA ARG A 63 -3.72 1.98 -1.40
C ARG A 63 -3.31 2.03 0.07
N ALA A 64 -2.96 3.22 0.58
CA ALA A 64 -2.61 3.38 1.99
C ALA A 64 -3.75 2.96 2.93
N ALA A 65 -4.98 3.32 2.59
CA ALA A 65 -6.16 2.91 3.35
C ALA A 65 -6.40 1.40 3.39
N VAL A 66 -5.99 0.66 2.35
CA VAL A 66 -6.07 -0.81 2.32
C VAL A 66 -4.99 -1.44 3.20
N GLU A 67 -3.80 -0.84 3.28
CA GLU A 67 -2.67 -1.35 4.06
C GLU A 67 -2.83 -1.12 5.57
N GLU A 68 -3.22 0.09 5.98
CA GLU A 68 -3.24 0.49 7.40
C GLU A 68 -4.66 0.74 7.94
N GLY A 69 -5.67 0.75 7.08
CA GLY A 69 -7.05 1.09 7.43
C GLY A 69 -7.35 2.59 7.35
N ILE A 70 -8.53 2.97 7.86
CA ILE A 70 -9.01 4.36 7.85
C ILE A 70 -9.37 4.85 9.25
N VAL A 71 -9.17 6.15 9.48
CA VAL A 71 -9.53 6.83 10.73
C VAL A 71 -10.38 8.07 10.47
N PRO A 72 -11.11 8.60 11.46
CA PRO A 72 -11.86 9.85 11.31
C PRO A 72 -10.94 11.02 10.91
N GLY A 73 -11.27 11.67 9.80
CA GLY A 73 -10.54 12.83 9.27
C GLY A 73 -10.73 14.12 10.08
N GLY A 74 -10.38 15.25 9.46
CA GLY A 74 -10.55 16.58 10.08
C GLY A 74 -9.71 16.81 11.34
N GLY A 75 -8.60 16.07 11.50
CA GLY A 75 -7.75 16.13 12.70
C GLY A 75 -8.32 15.43 13.94
N VAL A 76 -9.52 14.85 13.86
CA VAL A 76 -10.18 14.18 14.99
C VAL A 76 -9.39 12.95 15.47
N ALA A 77 -8.75 12.22 14.55
CA ALA A 77 -7.87 11.11 14.90
C ALA A 77 -6.75 11.54 15.87
N TYR A 78 -6.11 12.68 15.62
CA TYR A 78 -5.05 13.20 16.49
C TYR A 78 -5.58 13.65 17.85
N LEU A 79 -6.73 14.30 17.90
CA LEU A 79 -7.35 14.69 19.17
C LEU A 79 -7.70 13.46 20.02
N ARG A 80 -8.19 12.38 19.40
CA ARG A 80 -8.50 11.13 20.10
C ARG A 80 -7.24 10.40 20.58
N ALA A 81 -6.12 10.53 19.88
CA ALA A 81 -4.85 9.93 20.26
C ALA A 81 -4.28 10.47 21.57
N GLN A 82 -4.65 11.69 21.99
CA GLN A 82 -4.21 12.28 23.27
C GLN A 82 -4.52 11.38 24.47
N LYS A 83 -5.68 10.72 24.48
CA LYS A 83 -6.05 9.81 25.57
C LYS A 83 -5.09 8.62 25.72
N ALA A 84 -4.47 8.19 24.63
CA ALA A 84 -3.48 7.13 24.68
C ALA A 84 -2.16 7.61 25.30
N ILE A 85 -1.83 8.91 25.13
CA ILE A 85 -0.66 9.54 25.74
C ILE A 85 -0.87 9.70 27.25
N ASP A 86 -2.06 10.10 27.70
CA ASP A 86 -2.38 10.23 29.14
C ASP A 86 -2.23 8.90 29.91
N ALA A 87 -2.33 7.77 29.21
CA ALA A 87 -2.15 6.44 29.80
C ALA A 87 -0.67 6.05 29.97
N LEU A 88 0.28 6.80 29.40
CA LEU A 88 1.70 6.55 29.53
C LEU A 88 2.20 7.04 30.89
N LYS A 89 2.97 6.19 31.58
CA LYS A 89 3.68 6.56 32.81
C LYS A 89 5.07 7.03 32.41
N LEU A 90 5.26 8.34 32.38
CA LEU A 90 6.49 9.00 31.96
C LEU A 90 7.17 9.65 33.17
N GLU A 91 8.51 9.63 33.20
CA GLU A 91 9.34 10.18 34.28
C GLU A 91 10.21 11.33 33.77
N GLY A 92 10.48 12.32 34.64
CA GLY A 92 11.36 13.45 34.31
C GLY A 92 10.85 14.30 33.12
N ASP A 93 11.74 14.63 32.20
CA ASP A 93 11.48 15.49 31.04
C ASP A 93 10.56 14.83 29.99
N GLU A 94 10.31 13.53 30.08
CA GLU A 94 9.42 12.81 29.16
C GLU A 94 7.94 13.16 29.36
N LYS A 95 7.60 13.81 30.49
CA LYS A 95 6.22 14.15 30.87
C LYS A 95 5.79 15.55 30.41
N VAL A 96 6.71 16.37 29.90
CA VAL A 96 6.49 17.78 29.54
C VAL A 96 6.30 17.95 28.04
#